data_AF-A0A9X3XNY2-F1
#
_entry.id   AF-A0A9X3XNY2-F1
#
_cell.length_a   1.000
_cell.length_b   1.000
_cell.length_c   1.000
_cell.angle_alpha   90.00
_cell.angle_beta   90.00
_cell.angle_gamma   90.00
#
_symmetry.space_group_name_H-M   'P 1'
#
loop_
_entity.id
_entity.type
_entity.pdbx_description
1 polymer ?
#
loop_
_entity_poly.entity_id
_entity_poly.type
_entity_poly.pdbx_seq_one_letter_code
_entity_poly.pdbx_strand_id
1 'polypeptide(L)'
;MENQKFDIAYKRKLLYKRKRKRKLILRISLVLSAFFSLSFILLLNNKFDNSNNYVNKKVTTTSSNEDEFIVCIDPGHGDWDVGTKGTTGVLEKDIVLNISLKLGKLLESNGVKIIYTRTNDSLPWLETANDSLKERIKIPEVFDADLFISLHCNSNYDDLDAKGLESWYKPSSEASKDLALAIQNSLLKLKYTDDRGLKTYKNKDDALAVLELNSSIPALIELGFLSNYADERYLKSNRGQDACAKAINEAILSYIENNKEDLLKARDTKKNQ
;
A
#
# COMPACT_ATOMS: atom_id res chain seq x y z
N MET A 1 -32.57 -7.41 -8.78
CA MET A 1 -31.70 -7.92 -9.86
C MET A 1 -30.38 -7.16 -9.78
N GLU A 2 -29.26 -7.89 -9.86
CA GLU A 2 -27.86 -7.43 -9.88
C GLU A 2 -27.46 -6.17 -9.09
N ASN A 3 -26.86 -6.39 -7.92
CA ASN A 3 -25.97 -5.42 -7.29
C ASN A 3 -24.76 -5.14 -8.21
N GLN A 4 -24.70 -3.96 -8.82
CA GLN A 4 -23.44 -3.45 -9.38
C GLN A 4 -22.47 -3.14 -8.24
N LYS A 5 -21.63 -4.13 -7.90
CA LYS A 5 -20.45 -3.93 -7.06
C LYS A 5 -19.68 -2.71 -7.56
N PHE A 6 -19.19 -1.89 -6.63
CA PHE A 6 -18.25 -0.81 -6.91
C PHE A 6 -16.99 -1.40 -7.53
N ASP A 7 -16.94 -1.43 -8.87
CA ASP A 7 -15.90 -2.16 -9.58
C ASP A 7 -14.57 -1.39 -9.52
N ILE A 8 -13.70 -1.85 -8.63
CA ILE A 8 -12.32 -1.38 -8.50
C ILE A 8 -11.58 -1.55 -9.83
N ALA A 9 -11.86 -2.60 -10.61
CA ALA A 9 -11.30 -2.77 -11.95
C ALA A 9 -11.85 -1.70 -12.92
N TYR A 10 -13.10 -1.26 -12.81
CA TYR A 10 -13.64 -0.14 -13.59
C TYR A 10 -13.01 1.21 -13.21
N LYS A 11 -12.86 1.53 -11.91
CA LYS A 11 -12.19 2.76 -11.47
C LYS A 11 -10.69 2.75 -11.85
N ARG A 12 -10.00 1.61 -11.68
CA ARG A 12 -8.63 1.39 -12.19
C ARG A 12 -8.56 1.46 -13.72
N LYS A 13 -9.54 0.94 -14.47
CA LYS A 13 -9.62 1.00 -15.95
C LYS A 13 -9.91 2.41 -16.44
N LEU A 14 -10.67 3.22 -15.71
CA LEU A 14 -10.87 4.65 -15.99
C LEU A 14 -9.59 5.46 -15.72
N LEU A 15 -8.92 5.23 -14.59
CA LEU A 15 -7.64 5.86 -14.28
C LEU A 15 -6.55 5.43 -15.26
N TYR A 16 -6.47 4.15 -15.62
CA TYR A 16 -5.57 3.62 -16.65
C TYR A 16 -5.93 4.14 -18.04
N LYS A 17 -7.21 4.25 -18.42
CA LYS A 17 -7.62 4.88 -19.69
C LYS A 17 -7.28 6.37 -19.70
N ARG A 18 -7.36 7.06 -18.56
CA ARG A 18 -6.90 8.46 -18.40
C ARG A 18 -5.37 8.57 -18.43
N LYS A 19 -4.60 7.70 -17.76
CA LYS A 19 -3.12 7.68 -17.78
C LYS A 19 -2.57 7.24 -19.14
N ARG A 20 -3.18 6.24 -19.79
CA ARG A 20 -2.87 5.81 -21.17
C ARG A 20 -3.32 6.83 -22.20
N LYS A 21 -4.47 7.51 -22.03
CA LYS A 21 -4.84 8.67 -22.88
C LYS A 21 -3.89 9.84 -22.63
N ARG A 22 -3.45 10.11 -21.40
CA ARG A 22 -2.43 11.13 -21.09
C ARG A 22 -1.05 10.76 -21.65
N LYS A 23 -0.62 9.50 -21.59
CA LYS A 23 0.61 9.00 -22.23
C LYS A 23 0.53 8.97 -23.74
N LEU A 24 -0.63 8.62 -24.31
CA LEU A 24 -0.87 8.69 -25.74
C LEU A 24 -0.90 10.15 -26.19
N ILE A 25 -1.57 11.05 -25.46
CA ILE A 25 -1.49 12.50 -25.65
C ILE A 25 -0.06 12.99 -25.49
N LEU A 26 0.73 12.55 -24.50
CA LEU A 26 2.12 12.98 -24.33
C LEU A 26 3.06 12.44 -25.42
N ARG A 27 2.85 11.20 -25.90
CA ARG A 27 3.61 10.63 -27.03
C ARG A 27 3.20 11.28 -28.35
N ILE A 28 1.89 11.46 -28.56
CA ILE A 28 1.36 12.26 -29.66
C ILE A 28 1.83 13.70 -29.55
N SER A 29 1.93 14.30 -28.36
CA SER A 29 2.44 15.67 -28.15
C SER A 29 3.94 15.75 -28.27
N LEU A 30 4.70 14.67 -28.07
CA LEU A 30 6.15 14.61 -28.34
C LEU A 30 6.44 14.45 -29.83
N VAL A 31 5.70 13.56 -30.50
CA VAL A 31 5.76 13.41 -31.96
C VAL A 31 5.21 14.67 -32.62
N LEU A 32 4.05 15.18 -32.20
CA LEU A 32 3.52 16.47 -32.61
C LEU A 32 4.40 17.62 -32.17
N SER A 33 5.20 17.58 -31.09
CA SER A 33 6.15 18.67 -30.79
C SER A 33 7.40 18.61 -31.67
N ALA A 34 7.77 17.43 -32.18
CA ALA A 34 8.81 17.29 -33.20
C ALA A 34 8.29 17.71 -34.59
N PHE A 35 7.03 17.38 -34.91
CA PHE A 35 6.34 17.92 -36.09
C PHE A 35 5.99 19.40 -35.92
N PHE A 36 5.69 19.91 -34.72
CA PHE A 36 5.46 21.32 -34.45
C PHE A 36 6.78 22.07 -34.39
N SER A 37 7.91 21.56 -33.90
CA SER A 37 9.17 22.30 -34.03
C SER A 37 9.53 22.48 -35.50
N LEU A 38 9.31 21.45 -36.33
CA LEU A 38 9.46 21.51 -37.78
C LEU A 38 8.39 22.39 -38.47
N SER A 39 7.15 22.41 -37.97
CA SER A 39 6.01 23.13 -38.56
C SER A 39 5.80 24.55 -38.01
N PHE A 40 6.34 24.89 -36.84
CA PHE A 40 6.34 26.22 -36.21
C PHE A 40 7.46 27.08 -36.80
N ILE A 41 8.54 26.45 -37.28
CA ILE A 41 9.47 27.03 -38.25
C ILE A 41 8.76 27.40 -39.57
N LEU A 42 7.68 26.69 -39.95
CA LEU A 42 6.86 26.97 -41.14
C LEU A 42 5.59 27.80 -40.86
N LEU A 43 5.20 27.96 -39.58
CA LEU A 43 3.95 28.59 -39.13
C LEU A 43 4.18 29.58 -37.98
N LEU A 44 5.17 30.47 -38.16
CA LEU A 44 5.03 31.85 -37.67
C LEU A 44 3.93 32.63 -38.44
N ASN A 45 3.35 32.02 -39.47
CA ASN A 45 2.15 32.49 -40.16
C ASN A 45 0.85 32.02 -39.46
N ASN A 46 -0.01 33.00 -39.14
CA ASN A 46 -1.46 32.89 -38.92
C ASN A 46 -2.02 32.25 -37.62
N LYS A 47 -1.94 33.05 -36.55
CA LYS A 47 -3.07 33.55 -35.71
C LYS A 47 -4.36 32.69 -35.49
N PHE A 48 -4.60 32.42 -34.20
CA PHE A 48 -5.80 32.72 -33.37
C PHE A 48 -7.09 31.84 -33.39
N ASP A 49 -7.44 31.33 -32.18
CA ASP A 49 -8.75 31.45 -31.46
C ASP A 49 -10.04 30.75 -31.96
N ASN A 50 -11.06 30.39 -31.13
CA ASN A 50 -11.25 30.34 -29.64
C ASN A 50 -12.44 29.39 -29.24
N SER A 51 -12.70 29.19 -27.93
CA SER A 51 -13.98 28.79 -27.28
C SER A 51 -14.44 27.30 -27.41
N ASN A 52 -15.37 26.65 -26.67
CA ASN A 52 -16.13 26.83 -25.39
C ASN A 52 -17.01 25.54 -25.15
N ASN A 53 -17.66 25.19 -24.00
CA ASN A 53 -17.48 25.43 -22.54
C ASN A 53 -18.36 24.46 -21.67
N TYR A 54 -17.93 24.10 -20.44
CA TYR A 54 -18.71 23.50 -19.30
C TYR A 54 -19.44 22.12 -19.50
N VAL A 55 -19.96 21.35 -18.51
CA VAL A 55 -20.59 21.61 -17.19
C VAL A 55 -20.32 20.47 -16.15
N ASN A 56 -20.33 20.80 -14.85
CA ASN A 56 -20.25 19.86 -13.70
C ASN A 56 -21.59 19.16 -13.37
N LYS A 57 -21.57 17.93 -12.82
CA LYS A 57 -22.73 17.35 -12.12
C LYS A 57 -22.36 16.73 -10.78
N LYS A 58 -23.07 17.17 -9.74
CA LYS A 58 -22.97 16.77 -8.32
C LYS A 58 -23.46 15.32 -8.14
N VAL A 59 -22.79 14.55 -7.29
CA VAL A 59 -23.16 13.15 -6.98
C VAL A 59 -23.74 13.07 -5.56
N THR A 60 -24.84 12.32 -5.42
CA THR A 60 -25.57 12.13 -4.17
C THR A 60 -24.96 10.99 -3.35
N THR A 61 -24.81 11.20 -2.05
CA THR A 61 -24.26 10.25 -1.07
C THR A 61 -25.26 9.15 -0.72
N THR A 62 -24.79 7.90 -0.69
CA THR A 62 -25.45 6.77 -0.01
C THR A 62 -24.80 6.57 1.35
N SER A 63 -25.61 6.44 2.41
CA SER A 63 -25.15 6.33 3.79
C SER A 63 -24.22 5.13 4.02
N SER A 64 -22.96 5.42 4.38
CA SER A 64 -22.05 4.44 4.98
C SER A 64 -22.54 4.03 6.37
N ASN A 65 -22.38 2.76 6.74
CA ASN A 65 -22.36 2.38 8.16
C ASN A 65 -21.16 3.08 8.79
N GLU A 66 -21.39 4.04 9.69
CA GLU A 66 -20.32 4.91 10.21
C GLU A 66 -19.33 4.16 11.13
N ASP A 67 -19.68 2.95 11.58
CA ASP A 67 -18.88 2.04 12.40
C ASP A 67 -17.94 1.09 11.63
N GLU A 68 -18.01 1.02 10.28
CA GLU A 68 -17.18 0.08 9.51
C GLU A 68 -15.70 0.51 9.54
N PHE A 69 -14.80 -0.35 10.03
CA PHE A 69 -13.35 -0.08 10.03
C PHE A 69 -12.71 -0.43 8.68
N ILE A 70 -11.84 0.47 8.21
CA ILE A 70 -11.17 0.38 6.90
C ILE A 70 -9.67 0.18 7.13
N VAL A 71 -9.17 -0.99 6.74
CA VAL A 71 -7.74 -1.31 6.80
C VAL A 71 -7.18 -1.37 5.39
N CYS A 72 -6.17 -0.55 5.12
CA CYS A 72 -5.39 -0.62 3.89
C CYS A 72 -4.23 -1.59 4.08
N ILE A 73 -4.18 -2.67 3.29
CA ILE A 73 -3.07 -3.63 3.26
C ILE A 73 -2.18 -3.30 2.06
N ASP A 74 -0.89 -3.13 2.33
CA ASP A 74 0.14 -2.81 1.35
C ASP A 74 1.16 -3.95 1.24
N PRO A 75 0.97 -4.91 0.32
CA PRO A 75 2.03 -5.86 0.01
C PRO A 75 3.18 -5.11 -0.69
N GLY A 76 4.34 -5.04 -0.04
CA GLY A 76 5.54 -4.37 -0.54
C GLY A 76 5.95 -4.82 -1.95
N HIS A 77 6.68 -3.97 -2.68
CA HIS A 77 7.22 -4.28 -4.01
C HIS A 77 6.14 -4.70 -5.05
N GLY A 78 6.54 -5.33 -6.16
CA GLY A 78 5.67 -5.83 -7.24
C GLY A 78 6.07 -5.35 -8.63
N ASP A 79 5.60 -6.05 -9.67
CA ASP A 79 5.97 -5.83 -11.07
C ASP A 79 7.50 -6.00 -11.27
N TRP A 80 8.21 -5.03 -11.85
CA TRP A 80 9.68 -5.05 -11.98
C TRP A 80 10.42 -4.89 -10.66
N ASP A 81 9.79 -4.34 -9.63
CA ASP A 81 10.36 -4.23 -8.29
C ASP A 81 10.16 -5.57 -7.58
N VAL A 82 11.21 -6.39 -7.52
CA VAL A 82 11.12 -7.75 -6.94
C VAL A 82 11.31 -7.78 -5.42
N GLY A 83 11.75 -6.67 -4.82
CA GLY A 83 12.27 -6.64 -3.46
C GLY A 83 13.50 -7.54 -3.31
N THR A 84 13.62 -8.17 -2.13
CA THR A 84 14.66 -9.15 -1.83
C THR A 84 14.45 -10.47 -2.58
N LYS A 85 15.54 -11.12 -3.01
CA LYS A 85 15.53 -12.50 -3.54
C LYS A 85 16.14 -13.47 -2.52
N GLY A 86 15.34 -14.35 -1.93
CA GLY A 86 15.81 -15.30 -0.93
C GLY A 86 16.82 -16.33 -1.46
N THR A 87 17.48 -17.06 -0.56
CA THR A 87 18.55 -18.03 -0.88
C THR A 87 18.11 -19.13 -1.85
N THR A 88 16.84 -19.54 -1.81
CA THR A 88 16.25 -20.52 -2.76
C THR A 88 15.63 -19.89 -4.01
N GLY A 89 15.82 -18.57 -4.20
CA GLY A 89 15.34 -17.81 -5.34
C GLY A 89 13.89 -17.34 -5.27
N VAL A 90 13.22 -17.46 -4.12
CA VAL A 90 11.89 -16.85 -3.90
C VAL A 90 12.00 -15.32 -3.89
N LEU A 91 10.97 -14.61 -4.35
CA LEU A 91 10.95 -13.16 -4.35
C LEU A 91 10.07 -12.64 -3.19
N GLU A 92 10.54 -11.60 -2.51
CA GLU A 92 9.82 -10.92 -1.45
C GLU A 92 8.41 -10.52 -1.90
N LYS A 93 8.30 -9.91 -3.08
CA LYS A 93 7.03 -9.46 -3.66
C LYS A 93 5.97 -10.56 -3.76
N ASP A 94 6.36 -11.83 -3.87
CA ASP A 94 5.44 -12.96 -3.96
C ASP A 94 5.02 -13.46 -2.58
N ILE A 95 5.96 -13.51 -1.62
CA ILE A 95 5.68 -13.85 -0.21
C ILE A 95 4.69 -12.85 0.38
N VAL A 96 5.00 -11.54 0.30
CA VAL A 96 4.20 -10.50 0.96
C VAL A 96 2.82 -10.34 0.32
N LEU A 97 2.70 -10.56 -1.00
CA LEU A 97 1.41 -10.60 -1.69
C LEU A 97 0.54 -11.76 -1.18
N ASN A 98 1.11 -12.96 -1.08
CA ASN A 98 0.36 -14.13 -0.63
C ASN A 98 -0.09 -14.00 0.83
N ILE A 99 0.77 -13.49 1.72
CA ILE A 99 0.41 -13.22 3.13
C ILE A 99 -0.66 -12.13 3.20
N SER A 100 -0.50 -11.01 2.49
CA SER A 100 -1.49 -9.92 2.45
C SER A 100 -2.87 -10.39 1.99
N LEU A 101 -2.95 -11.21 0.94
CA LEU A 101 -4.22 -11.75 0.41
C LEU A 101 -4.87 -12.77 1.34
N LYS A 102 -4.09 -13.48 2.17
CA LYS A 102 -4.61 -14.33 3.26
C LYS A 102 -5.14 -13.47 4.41
N LEU A 103 -4.35 -12.48 4.85
CA LEU A 103 -4.69 -11.53 5.91
C LEU A 103 -6.00 -10.79 5.63
N GLY A 104 -6.12 -10.19 4.45
CA GLY A 104 -7.32 -9.42 4.11
C GLY A 104 -8.58 -10.27 4.04
N LYS A 105 -8.51 -11.53 3.56
CA LYS A 105 -9.66 -12.46 3.62
C LYS A 105 -10.09 -12.77 5.05
N LEU A 106 -9.15 -12.91 5.97
CA LEU A 106 -9.45 -13.13 7.39
C LEU A 106 -10.12 -11.89 7.99
N LEU A 107 -9.60 -10.69 7.73
CA LEU A 107 -10.18 -9.44 8.20
C LEU A 107 -11.57 -9.16 7.60
N GLU A 108 -11.76 -9.40 6.28
CA GLU A 108 -13.06 -9.34 5.61
C GLU A 108 -14.08 -10.28 6.25
N SER A 109 -13.68 -11.49 6.63
CA SER A 109 -14.56 -12.45 7.33
C SER A 109 -14.94 -12.03 8.76
N ASN A 110 -14.20 -11.08 9.35
CA ASN A 110 -14.48 -10.46 10.65
C ASN A 110 -15.16 -9.08 10.52
N GLY A 111 -15.68 -8.73 9.34
CA GLY A 111 -16.43 -7.48 9.12
C GLY A 111 -15.56 -6.22 8.96
N VAL A 112 -14.25 -6.37 8.80
CA VAL A 112 -13.33 -5.25 8.50
C VAL A 112 -13.27 -5.05 6.98
N LYS A 113 -13.41 -3.82 6.53
CA LYS A 113 -13.32 -3.47 5.11
C LYS A 113 -11.87 -3.33 4.67
N ILE A 114 -11.50 -4.11 3.67
CA ILE A 114 -10.12 -4.14 3.16
C ILE A 114 -9.97 -3.36 1.87
N ILE A 115 -8.96 -2.50 1.86
CA ILE A 115 -8.41 -1.86 0.68
C ILE A 115 -7.01 -2.45 0.46
N TYR A 116 -6.65 -2.74 -0.78
CA TYR A 116 -5.29 -3.20 -1.10
C TYR A 116 -4.61 -2.20 -2.03
N THR A 117 -3.33 -1.87 -1.76
CA THR A 117 -2.51 -1.14 -2.74
C THR A 117 -2.33 -1.97 -4.01
N ARG A 118 -2.12 -3.29 -3.87
CA ARG A 118 -2.13 -4.28 -4.97
C ARG A 118 -2.74 -5.62 -4.58
N THR A 119 -3.33 -6.30 -5.55
CA THR A 119 -3.92 -7.65 -5.40
C THR A 119 -3.36 -8.68 -6.39
N ASN A 120 -2.38 -8.27 -7.19
CA ASN A 120 -1.61 -9.10 -8.12
C ASN A 120 -0.27 -8.40 -8.41
N ASP A 121 0.53 -9.00 -9.29
CA ASP A 121 1.87 -8.51 -9.62
C ASP A 121 1.93 -7.50 -10.79
N SER A 122 0.79 -7.12 -11.38
CA SER A 122 0.75 -6.14 -12.46
C SER A 122 0.43 -4.75 -11.91
N LEU A 123 1.44 -3.88 -11.90
CA LEU A 123 1.35 -2.51 -11.38
C LEU A 123 1.58 -1.50 -12.52
N PRO A 124 0.64 -1.32 -13.46
CA PRO A 124 0.82 -0.45 -14.63
C PRO A 124 0.95 1.06 -14.30
N TRP A 125 0.92 1.43 -13.02
CA TRP A 125 1.26 2.76 -12.52
C TRP A 125 2.72 2.90 -12.08
N LEU A 126 3.40 1.79 -11.77
CA LEU A 126 4.75 1.70 -11.22
C LEU A 126 5.81 1.88 -12.32
N GLU A 127 6.19 3.13 -12.56
CA GLU A 127 7.24 3.48 -13.52
C GLU A 127 8.58 3.78 -12.84
N THR A 128 8.53 4.24 -11.60
CA THR A 128 9.68 4.52 -10.73
C THR A 128 9.33 4.17 -9.29
N ALA A 129 10.34 3.96 -8.43
CA ALA A 129 10.11 3.79 -6.99
C ALA A 129 9.32 4.96 -6.38
N ASN A 130 9.59 6.20 -6.82
CA ASN A 130 8.87 7.39 -6.39
C ASN A 130 7.38 7.38 -6.78
N ASP A 131 7.01 6.80 -7.92
CA ASP A 131 5.61 6.62 -8.29
C ASP A 131 4.95 5.49 -7.48
N SER A 132 5.70 4.44 -7.11
CA SER A 132 5.27 3.40 -6.15
C SER A 132 4.79 4.04 -4.85
N LEU A 133 5.68 4.81 -4.21
CA LEU A 133 5.45 5.38 -2.89
C LEU A 133 4.26 6.35 -2.92
N LYS A 134 4.20 7.24 -3.92
CA LYS A 134 3.09 8.19 -4.09
C LYS A 134 1.73 7.50 -4.18
N GLU A 135 1.61 6.45 -5.00
CA GLU A 135 0.34 5.72 -5.13
C GLU A 135 0.01 4.90 -3.86
N ARG A 136 1.00 4.27 -3.22
CA ARG A 136 0.81 3.55 -1.93
C ARG A 136 0.36 4.46 -0.79
N ILE A 137 0.84 5.71 -0.76
CA ILE A 137 0.39 6.75 0.19
C ILE A 137 -0.99 7.27 -0.21
N LYS A 138 -1.27 7.47 -1.51
CA LYS A 138 -2.53 8.06 -1.98
C LYS A 138 -3.73 7.13 -1.88
N ILE A 139 -3.54 5.81 -1.97
CA ILE A 139 -4.62 4.82 -1.86
C ILE A 139 -5.32 4.88 -0.48
N PRO A 140 -4.66 4.72 0.69
CA PRO A 140 -5.32 4.81 1.99
C PRO A 140 -6.00 6.18 2.20
N GLU A 141 -5.38 7.26 1.73
CA GLU A 141 -5.95 8.61 1.78
C GLU A 141 -7.27 8.72 0.99
N VAL A 142 -7.33 8.20 -0.24
CA VAL A 142 -8.52 8.27 -1.11
C VAL A 142 -9.67 7.36 -0.68
N PHE A 143 -9.41 6.41 0.23
CA PHE A 143 -10.40 5.49 0.78
C PHE A 143 -10.67 5.71 2.28
N ASP A 144 -10.17 6.81 2.85
CA ASP A 144 -10.32 7.17 4.27
C ASP A 144 -9.97 6.03 5.24
N ALA A 145 -8.88 5.31 4.95
CA ALA A 145 -8.47 4.17 5.76
C ALA A 145 -8.07 4.62 7.18
N ASP A 146 -8.48 3.84 8.19
CA ASP A 146 -8.10 4.09 9.59
C ASP A 146 -6.69 3.59 9.84
N LEU A 147 -6.39 2.36 9.40
CA LEU A 147 -5.10 1.70 9.55
C LEU A 147 -4.45 1.42 8.19
N PHE A 148 -3.12 1.46 8.14
CA PHE A 148 -2.31 1.08 6.98
C PHE A 148 -1.23 0.07 7.41
N ILE A 149 -1.23 -1.11 6.79
CA ILE A 149 -0.37 -2.24 7.14
C ILE A 149 0.48 -2.61 5.93
N SER A 150 1.75 -2.22 5.94
CA SER A 150 2.71 -2.60 4.89
C SER A 150 3.46 -3.86 5.29
N LEU A 151 3.54 -4.86 4.40
CA LEU A 151 4.22 -6.13 4.64
C LEU A 151 5.43 -6.25 3.71
N HIS A 152 6.59 -6.50 4.31
CA HIS A 152 7.90 -6.61 3.69
C HIS A 152 8.69 -7.81 4.24
N CYS A 153 9.83 -8.13 3.63
CA CYS A 153 10.81 -9.06 4.20
C CYS A 153 12.24 -8.50 4.01
N ASN A 154 13.01 -8.53 5.09
CA ASN A 154 14.31 -7.89 5.16
C ASN A 154 15.40 -8.74 4.47
N SER A 155 16.62 -8.21 4.37
CA SER A 155 17.77 -8.93 3.86
C SER A 155 19.07 -8.41 4.45
N ASN A 156 20.03 -9.31 4.61
CA ASN A 156 21.44 -9.00 4.78
C ASN A 156 22.23 -10.12 4.11
N TYR A 157 22.98 -9.80 3.05
CA TYR A 157 23.81 -10.78 2.34
C TYR A 157 25.27 -10.79 2.85
N ASP A 158 25.67 -9.80 3.64
CA ASP A 158 26.98 -9.76 4.30
C ASP A 158 26.99 -10.61 5.58
N ASP A 159 25.81 -10.87 6.16
CA ASP A 159 25.57 -11.78 7.29
C ASP A 159 24.30 -12.60 7.03
N LEU A 160 24.46 -13.86 6.64
CA LEU A 160 23.36 -14.79 6.37
C LEU A 160 22.74 -15.40 7.65
N ASP A 161 23.39 -15.25 8.80
CA ASP A 161 22.82 -15.64 10.11
C ASP A 161 21.88 -14.55 10.66
N ALA A 162 21.98 -13.31 10.15
CA ALA A 162 21.03 -12.24 10.45
C ALA A 162 19.60 -12.63 10.05
N LYS A 163 18.75 -12.75 11.06
CA LYS A 163 17.33 -13.12 10.97
C LYS A 163 16.53 -12.34 12.01
N GLY A 164 15.19 -12.41 11.91
CA GLY A 164 14.30 -11.86 12.94
C GLY A 164 13.26 -10.87 12.43
N LEU A 165 12.23 -10.69 13.24
CA LEU A 165 11.07 -9.83 12.99
C LEU A 165 11.32 -8.39 13.44
N GLU A 166 11.11 -7.41 12.55
CA GLU A 166 11.10 -5.97 12.89
C GLU A 166 9.74 -5.35 12.56
N SER A 167 9.20 -4.51 13.45
CA SER A 167 8.00 -3.72 13.17
C SER A 167 8.29 -2.22 13.27
N TRP A 168 8.09 -1.52 12.16
CA TRP A 168 8.40 -0.11 11.97
C TRP A 168 7.16 0.78 12.18
N TYR A 169 7.35 1.88 12.90
CA TYR A 169 6.28 2.84 13.22
C TYR A 169 6.71 4.30 12.97
N LYS A 170 5.71 5.17 12.79
CA LYS A 170 5.88 6.62 12.62
C LYS A 170 6.18 7.27 13.99
N PRO A 171 7.33 7.94 14.18
CA PRO A 171 7.75 8.45 15.51
C PRO A 171 6.77 9.46 16.13
N SER A 172 6.04 10.20 15.30
CA SER A 172 5.08 11.24 15.70
C SER A 172 3.67 10.71 15.97
N SER A 173 3.47 9.38 16.05
CA SER A 173 2.17 8.76 16.30
C SER A 173 2.30 7.60 17.29
N GLU A 174 1.83 7.78 18.52
CA GLU A 174 1.81 6.71 19.51
C GLU A 174 0.88 5.56 19.05
N ALA A 175 -0.25 5.88 18.43
CA ALA A 175 -1.14 4.89 17.81
C ALA A 175 -0.41 4.00 16.77
N SER A 176 0.51 4.57 15.98
CA SER A 176 1.36 3.81 15.03
C SER A 176 2.30 2.85 15.75
N LYS A 177 2.90 3.30 16.86
CA LYS A 177 3.78 2.51 17.72
C LYS A 177 3.04 1.36 18.40
N ASP A 178 1.85 1.62 18.92
CA ASP A 178 0.99 0.61 19.56
C ASP A 178 0.49 -0.43 18.56
N LEU A 179 0.14 -0.02 17.34
CA LEU A 179 -0.24 -0.93 16.26
C LEU A 179 0.93 -1.85 15.86
N ALA A 180 2.12 -1.27 15.67
CA ALA A 180 3.33 -2.04 15.39
C ALA A 180 3.67 -3.00 16.55
N LEU A 181 3.52 -2.57 17.80
CA LEU A 181 3.73 -3.39 18.99
C LEU A 181 2.75 -4.56 19.10
N ALA A 182 1.46 -4.32 18.83
CA ALA A 182 0.44 -5.37 18.83
C ALA A 182 0.76 -6.45 17.78
N ILE A 183 1.19 -6.04 16.58
CA ILE A 183 1.55 -6.97 15.50
C ILE A 183 2.85 -7.72 15.82
N GLN A 184 3.89 -7.04 16.28
CA GLN A 184 5.16 -7.64 16.75
C GLN A 184 4.87 -8.74 17.78
N ASN A 185 4.17 -8.39 18.86
CA ASN A 185 3.86 -9.31 19.96
C ASN A 185 2.99 -10.50 19.54
N SER A 186 2.16 -10.35 18.51
CA SER A 186 1.36 -11.46 17.99
C SER A 186 2.19 -12.42 17.14
N LEU A 187 3.01 -11.90 16.23
CA LEU A 187 3.90 -12.70 15.38
C LEU A 187 4.97 -13.45 16.18
N LEU A 188 5.54 -12.85 17.24
CA LEU A 188 6.52 -13.52 18.10
C LEU A 188 6.00 -14.80 18.79
N LYS A 189 4.68 -14.92 19.01
CA LYS A 189 4.06 -16.14 19.54
C LYS A 189 4.25 -17.36 18.62
N LEU A 190 4.51 -17.14 17.33
CA LEU A 190 4.75 -18.19 16.34
C LEU A 190 6.14 -18.84 16.46
N LYS A 191 7.10 -18.17 17.13
CA LYS A 191 8.45 -18.68 17.46
C LYS A 191 9.22 -19.27 16.27
N TYR A 192 9.10 -18.67 15.08
CA TYR A 192 9.84 -19.12 13.88
C TYR A 192 11.15 -18.36 13.65
N THR A 193 11.29 -17.18 14.26
CA THR A 193 12.45 -16.29 14.11
C THR A 193 12.70 -15.49 15.40
N ASP A 194 13.78 -14.70 15.42
CA ASP A 194 14.20 -13.92 16.58
C ASP A 194 13.43 -12.59 16.69
N ASP A 195 13.38 -12.02 17.90
CA ASP A 195 12.82 -10.69 18.14
C ASP A 195 13.88 -9.61 17.92
N ARG A 196 13.65 -8.72 16.94
CA ARG A 196 14.49 -7.54 16.70
C ARG A 196 13.83 -6.25 17.18
N GLY A 197 12.63 -6.35 17.76
CA GLY A 197 11.89 -5.26 18.37
C GLY A 197 11.31 -4.23 17.39
N LEU A 198 10.76 -3.17 17.97
CA LEU A 198 10.25 -2.03 17.21
C LEU A 198 11.37 -1.18 16.64
N LYS A 199 11.13 -0.60 15.45
CA LYS A 199 12.04 0.28 14.74
C LYS A 199 11.35 1.60 14.38
N THR A 200 12.14 2.66 14.29
CA THR A 200 11.67 3.98 13.87
C THR A 200 12.84 4.82 13.35
N TYR A 201 12.55 5.89 12.62
CA TYR A 201 13.53 6.80 12.02
C TYR A 201 13.67 8.08 12.86
N LYS A 202 14.86 8.68 12.90
CA LYS A 202 15.12 9.90 13.70
C LYS A 202 14.93 11.18 12.90
N ASN A 203 15.31 11.17 11.62
CA ASN A 203 15.28 12.33 10.74
C ASN A 203 14.30 12.09 9.59
N LYS A 204 13.91 13.16 8.89
CA LYS A 204 13.04 13.07 7.71
C LYS A 204 13.71 12.43 6.50
N ASP A 205 15.04 12.54 6.40
CA ASP A 205 15.80 11.95 5.28
C ASP A 205 15.91 10.42 5.41
N ASP A 206 15.83 9.90 6.63
CA ASP A 206 15.78 8.46 6.95
C ASP A 206 14.34 7.90 6.94
N ALA A 207 13.33 8.73 6.62
CA ALA A 207 11.94 8.39 6.87
C ALA A 207 11.36 7.45 5.81
N LEU A 208 10.76 6.35 6.27
CA LEU A 208 9.97 5.46 5.41
C LEU A 208 8.71 6.21 4.94
N ALA A 209 8.69 6.61 3.67
CA ALA A 209 7.66 7.52 3.14
C ALA A 209 6.23 7.00 3.32
N VAL A 210 6.02 5.67 3.23
CA VAL A 210 4.71 5.02 3.47
C VAL A 210 4.25 5.06 4.93
N LEU A 211 5.15 5.36 5.88
CA LEU A 211 4.81 5.66 7.27
C LEU A 211 4.65 7.17 7.45
N GLU A 212 5.69 7.96 7.11
CA GLU A 212 5.75 9.38 7.45
C GLU A 212 4.64 10.21 6.78
N LEU A 213 4.33 9.92 5.51
CA LEU A 213 3.36 10.67 4.71
C LEU A 213 1.97 10.04 4.72
N ASN A 214 1.74 8.97 5.50
CA ASN A 214 0.45 8.32 5.58
C ASN A 214 -0.56 9.18 6.36
N SER A 215 -1.81 9.20 5.87
CA SER A 215 -2.94 9.81 6.57
C SER A 215 -3.65 8.84 7.52
N SER A 216 -3.51 7.53 7.30
CA SER A 216 -3.93 6.46 8.23
C SER A 216 -2.91 6.27 9.36
N ILE A 217 -3.26 5.51 10.39
CA ILE A 217 -2.31 5.01 11.39
C ILE A 217 -1.47 3.90 10.72
N PRO A 218 -0.17 4.10 10.48
CA PRO A 218 0.59 3.18 9.66
C PRO A 218 1.44 2.22 10.51
N ALA A 219 1.71 1.03 10.01
CA ALA A 219 2.77 0.14 10.47
C ALA A 219 3.39 -0.57 9.27
N LEU A 220 4.70 -0.81 9.30
CA LEU A 220 5.41 -1.62 8.30
C LEU A 220 6.08 -2.79 9.01
N ILE A 221 5.88 -4.00 8.51
CA ILE A 221 6.30 -5.24 9.17
C ILE A 221 7.30 -5.96 8.28
N GLU A 222 8.53 -6.09 8.76
CA GLU A 222 9.59 -6.89 8.17
C GLU A 222 9.51 -8.31 8.75
N LEU A 223 8.86 -9.22 8.02
CA LEU A 223 8.44 -10.54 8.53
C LEU A 223 9.60 -11.51 8.85
N GLY A 224 10.83 -11.16 8.52
CA GLY A 224 12.02 -12.00 8.61
C GLY A 224 12.98 -11.72 7.45
N PHE A 225 14.18 -12.29 7.50
CA PHE A 225 15.24 -12.04 6.53
C PHE A 225 15.26 -13.13 5.46
N LEU A 226 14.99 -12.81 4.18
CA LEU A 226 15.00 -13.83 3.12
C LEU A 226 16.42 -14.31 2.75
N SER A 227 17.45 -13.57 3.16
CA SER A 227 18.84 -14.03 3.12
C SER A 227 19.14 -15.13 4.15
N ASN A 228 18.33 -15.26 5.21
CA ASN A 228 18.44 -16.34 6.18
C ASN A 228 17.57 -17.54 5.78
N TYR A 229 18.18 -18.73 5.75
CA TYR A 229 17.52 -19.95 5.32
C TYR A 229 16.33 -20.37 6.21
N ALA A 230 16.36 -20.09 7.52
CA ALA A 230 15.29 -20.48 8.44
C ALA A 230 14.04 -19.60 8.24
N ASP A 231 14.23 -18.29 8.17
CA ASP A 231 13.18 -17.30 7.89
C ASP A 231 12.58 -17.54 6.50
N GLU A 232 13.41 -17.65 5.46
CA GLU A 232 12.95 -17.94 4.09
C GLU A 232 12.13 -19.24 4.05
N ARG A 233 12.63 -20.33 4.65
CA ARG A 233 11.93 -21.62 4.67
C ARG A 233 10.55 -21.53 5.35
N TYR A 234 10.42 -20.72 6.40
CA TYR A 234 9.14 -20.51 7.06
C TYR A 234 8.20 -19.67 6.20
N LEU A 235 8.64 -18.48 5.76
CA LEU A 235 7.84 -17.49 5.02
C LEU A 235 7.47 -17.94 3.59
N LYS A 236 8.27 -18.81 2.97
CA LYS A 236 7.95 -19.48 1.70
C LYS A 236 6.89 -20.58 1.86
N SER A 237 6.69 -21.13 3.06
CA SER A 237 5.76 -22.24 3.28
C SER A 237 4.32 -21.76 3.44
N ASN A 238 3.35 -22.46 2.83
CA ASN A 238 1.93 -22.15 2.99
C ASN A 238 1.53 -22.06 4.48
N ARG A 239 1.98 -23.02 5.31
CA ARG A 239 1.73 -23.04 6.75
C ARG A 239 2.26 -21.79 7.46
N GLY A 240 3.45 -21.33 7.12
CA GLY A 240 4.03 -20.11 7.68
C GLY A 240 3.25 -18.86 7.25
N GLN A 241 2.89 -18.77 5.96
CA GLN A 241 2.08 -17.66 5.45
C GLN A 241 0.69 -17.59 6.08
N ASP A 242 0.02 -18.73 6.25
CA ASP A 242 -1.27 -18.83 6.94
C ASP A 242 -1.15 -18.45 8.43
N ALA A 243 -0.06 -18.87 9.09
CA ALA A 243 0.20 -18.52 10.49
C ALA A 243 0.48 -17.03 10.68
N CYS A 244 1.33 -16.42 9.85
CA CYS A 244 1.60 -14.98 9.86
C CYS A 244 0.31 -14.18 9.59
N ALA A 245 -0.46 -14.52 8.56
CA ALA A 245 -1.72 -13.86 8.24
C ALA A 245 -2.73 -13.95 9.42
N LYS A 246 -2.82 -15.11 10.08
CA LYS A 246 -3.66 -15.28 11.26
C LYS A 246 -3.19 -14.45 12.46
N ALA A 247 -1.90 -14.44 12.77
CA ALA A 247 -1.35 -13.67 13.88
C ALA A 247 -1.53 -12.15 13.69
N ILE A 248 -1.34 -11.65 12.46
CA ILE A 248 -1.57 -10.23 12.12
C ILE A 248 -3.07 -9.89 12.18
N ASN A 249 -3.96 -10.78 11.72
CA ASN A 249 -5.41 -10.62 11.85
C ASN A 249 -5.83 -10.49 13.33
N GLU A 250 -5.37 -11.39 14.19
CA GLU A 250 -5.66 -11.37 15.64
C GLU A 250 -5.16 -10.07 16.30
N ALA A 251 -3.97 -9.59 15.92
CA ALA A 251 -3.42 -8.32 16.39
C ALA A 251 -4.27 -7.13 15.98
N ILE A 252 -4.65 -7.04 14.69
CA ILE A 252 -5.43 -5.93 14.15
C ILE A 252 -6.83 -5.88 14.75
N LEU A 253 -7.51 -7.02 14.89
CA LEU A 253 -8.85 -7.06 15.49
C LEU A 253 -8.82 -6.62 16.96
N SER A 254 -7.86 -7.14 17.76
CA SER A 254 -7.69 -6.72 19.16
C SER A 254 -7.29 -5.24 19.28
N TYR A 255 -6.45 -4.74 18.36
CA TYR A 255 -6.10 -3.32 18.31
C TYR A 255 -7.33 -2.44 18.01
N ILE A 256 -8.14 -2.81 17.02
CA ILE A 256 -9.38 -2.09 16.66
C ILE A 256 -10.37 -2.09 17.83
N GLU A 257 -10.56 -3.23 18.49
CA GLU A 257 -11.45 -3.37 19.65
C GLU A 257 -11.01 -2.48 20.83
N ASN A 258 -9.73 -2.56 21.22
CA ASN A 258 -9.17 -1.81 22.34
C ASN A 258 -9.12 -0.29 22.10
N ASN A 259 -9.02 0.16 20.85
CA ASN A 259 -8.88 1.58 20.48
C ASN A 259 -10.13 2.14 19.77
N LYS A 260 -11.27 1.42 19.81
CA LYS A 260 -12.46 1.71 18.98
C LYS A 260 -12.89 3.17 19.04
N GLU A 261 -13.01 3.73 20.24
CA GLU A 261 -13.47 5.11 20.42
C GLU A 261 -12.51 6.14 19.81
N ASP A 262 -11.21 5.96 19.99
CA ASP A 262 -10.20 6.94 19.57
C ASP A 262 -9.98 6.89 18.06
N LEU A 263 -10.13 5.71 17.44
CA LEU A 263 -10.20 5.57 15.98
C LEU A 263 -11.41 6.32 15.40
N LEU A 264 -12.59 6.21 16.02
CA LEU A 264 -13.79 6.94 15.59
C LEU A 264 -13.63 8.47 15.77
N LYS A 265 -13.12 8.94 16.92
CA LYS A 265 -12.81 10.36 17.16
C LYS A 265 -11.81 10.92 16.14
N ALA A 266 -10.77 10.15 15.79
CA ALA A 266 -9.79 10.53 14.78
C ALA A 266 -10.41 10.62 13.37
N ARG A 267 -11.32 9.69 13.03
CA ARG A 267 -12.07 9.70 11.76
C ARG A 267 -12.96 10.93 11.63
N ASP A 268 -13.71 11.28 12.68
CA ASP A 268 -14.59 12.46 12.64
C ASP A 268 -13.80 13.77 12.63
N THR A 269 -12.61 13.80 13.25
CA THR A 269 -11.70 14.96 13.15
C THR A 269 -11.25 15.20 11.70
N LYS A 270 -10.97 14.13 10.93
CA LYS A 270 -10.61 14.23 9.49
C LYS A 270 -11.77 14.71 8.62
N LYS A 271 -13.01 14.27 8.89
CA LYS A 271 -14.21 14.68 8.12
C LYS A 271 -14.51 16.18 8.22
N ASN A 272 -14.03 16.84 9.28
CA ASN A 272 -14.34 18.24 9.61
C ASN A 272 -13.23 19.24 9.23
N GLN A 273 -12.24 18.81 8.43
CA GLN A 273 -11.14 19.64 7.91
C GLN A 273 -11.24 19.83 6.38
#